data_AF-A0A929C680-F1
#
_entry.id   AF-A0A929C680-F1
#
_cell.length_a   1.000
_cell.length_b   1.000
_cell.length_c   1.000
_cell.angle_alpha   90.00
_cell.angle_beta   90.00
_cell.angle_gamma   90.00
#
_symmetry.space_group_name_H-M   'P 1'
#
loop_
_entity.id
_entity.type
_entity.pdbx_description
1 polymer ?
#
loop_
_entity_poly.entity_id
_entity_poly.type
_entity_poly.pdbx_seq_one_letter_code
_entity_poly.pdbx_strand_id
1 'polypeptide(L)'
;GTYTIPAARLVGEEGKVYALDKDKKALDKLMQKAKSEGLRNIERIDTSGEPRIKLADDSVDVVLLFDVFHSYYFTGVGDRRKLLDEVVRVARPDALISVWPKHMESDARDEIENANFYLESEHSGTLIHENGYLEKGQVLNFRKKPRAKNVENRASFQDYAIVACGTLNLELNYLRDSGFLDARKVLYTKPGRHEVPRELESQLIRQIGTAKKYAPNIIVVYGGKFCYVNTDNLYRKIDTIIQEQEEEGIKISRIKASHCVDMLASKEERERISQDKDVYWLTPGWMKYRHYVYQDWDKGLANENFPKHTGGAIMLDTIAFYDKVMENEPEKILEFSDWMGIPIEPYRITLNRLRNLLLDEIKPWNVRKLQDTK
;
A
#
# COMPACT_ATOMS: atom_id res chain seq x y z
N GLY A 1 27.34 2.40 -13.49
CA GLY A 1 27.98 2.24 -14.81
C GLY A 1 28.22 0.80 -15.27
N THR A 2 28.36 -0.16 -14.36
CA THR A 2 28.68 -1.59 -14.66
C THR A 2 27.78 -2.21 -15.72
N TYR A 3 26.47 -1.92 -15.67
CA TYR A 3 25.46 -2.51 -16.57
C TYR A 3 25.25 -1.74 -17.86
N THR A 4 25.67 -0.47 -17.95
CA THR A 4 25.44 0.38 -19.13
C THR A 4 26.18 -0.15 -20.35
N ILE A 5 27.42 -0.61 -20.19
CA ILE A 5 28.25 -1.11 -21.29
C ILE A 5 27.67 -2.42 -21.89
N PRO A 6 27.33 -3.46 -21.08
CA PRO A 6 26.61 -4.62 -21.59
C PRO A 6 25.28 -4.27 -22.25
N ALA A 7 24.48 -3.37 -21.65
CA ALA A 7 23.21 -2.93 -22.22
C ALA A 7 23.40 -2.28 -23.59
N ALA A 8 24.40 -1.41 -23.74
CA ALA A 8 24.71 -0.73 -25.01
C ALA A 8 25.09 -1.71 -26.13
N ARG A 9 25.78 -2.80 -25.78
CA ARG A 9 26.08 -3.88 -26.73
C ARG A 9 24.83 -4.68 -27.10
N LEU A 10 23.98 -4.99 -26.11
CA LEU A 10 22.77 -5.80 -26.31
C LEU A 10 21.74 -5.11 -27.19
N VAL A 11 21.55 -3.79 -27.06
CA VAL A 11 20.58 -3.04 -27.87
C VAL A 11 21.06 -2.75 -29.29
N GLY A 12 22.34 -2.99 -29.59
CA GLY A 12 22.94 -2.76 -30.90
C GLY A 12 23.05 -1.28 -31.29
N GLU A 13 23.50 -1.01 -32.52
CA GLU A 13 23.76 0.36 -33.00
C GLU A 13 22.48 1.20 -33.19
N GLU A 14 21.35 0.55 -33.47
CA GLU A 14 20.05 1.20 -33.63
C GLU A 14 19.37 1.50 -32.28
N GLY A 15 19.75 0.74 -31.24
CA GLY A 15 19.27 0.95 -29.88
C GLY A 15 20.06 2.03 -29.16
N LYS A 16 19.44 2.65 -28.16
CA LYS A 16 20.03 3.77 -27.42
C LYS A 16 19.92 3.53 -25.91
N VAL A 17 21.00 3.81 -25.20
CA VAL A 17 21.07 3.64 -23.73
C VAL A 17 21.27 4.99 -23.07
N TYR A 18 20.39 5.33 -22.14
CA TYR A 18 20.54 6.52 -21.31
C TYR A 18 21.18 6.16 -19.97
N ALA A 19 22.31 6.77 -19.65
CA ALA A 19 22.99 6.64 -18.37
C ALA A 19 22.69 7.86 -17.50
N LEU A 20 21.85 7.67 -16.49
CA LEU A 20 21.42 8.71 -15.55
C LEU A 20 22.10 8.51 -14.20
N ASP A 21 22.79 9.53 -13.71
CA ASP A 21 23.41 9.51 -12.37
C ASP A 21 23.57 10.92 -11.80
N LYS A 22 23.63 11.03 -10.47
CA LYS A 22 23.99 12.27 -9.77
C LYS A 22 25.51 12.45 -9.66
N ASP A 23 26.29 11.36 -9.69
CA ASP A 23 27.75 11.42 -9.68
C ASP A 23 28.28 11.66 -11.11
N LYS A 24 28.60 12.93 -11.36
CA LYS A 24 29.19 13.38 -12.62
C LYS A 24 30.51 12.68 -12.95
N LYS A 25 31.33 12.34 -11.94
CA LYS A 25 32.63 11.68 -12.15
C LYS A 25 32.43 10.22 -12.55
N ALA A 26 31.42 9.55 -12.00
CA ALA A 26 31.05 8.20 -12.42
C ALA A 26 30.61 8.18 -13.90
N LEU A 27 29.81 9.17 -14.31
CA LEU A 27 29.42 9.35 -15.71
C LEU A 27 30.62 9.68 -16.62
N ASP A 28 31.56 10.53 -16.19
CA ASP A 28 32.78 10.83 -16.96
C ASP A 28 33.58 9.55 -17.25
N LYS A 29 33.81 8.73 -16.22
CA LYS A 29 34.50 7.43 -16.35
C LYS A 29 33.77 6.48 -17.29
N LEU A 30 32.44 6.41 -17.18
CA LEU A 30 31.61 5.60 -18.08
C LEU A 30 31.75 6.05 -19.54
N MET A 31 31.69 7.36 -19.81
CA MET A 31 31.79 7.89 -21.17
C MET A 31 33.20 7.66 -21.77
N GLN A 32 34.25 7.78 -20.96
CA GLN A 32 35.61 7.42 -21.38
C GLN A 32 35.71 5.93 -21.75
N LYS A 33 35.16 5.06 -20.91
CA LYS A 33 35.12 3.61 -21.18
C LYS A 33 34.33 3.30 -22.45
N ALA A 34 33.13 3.87 -22.61
CA ALA A 34 32.31 3.70 -23.81
C ALA A 34 33.06 4.10 -25.08
N LYS A 35 33.75 5.25 -25.04
CA LYS A 35 34.60 5.72 -26.15
C LYS A 35 35.73 4.75 -26.48
N SER A 36 36.41 4.20 -25.46
CA SER A 36 37.49 3.23 -25.67
C SER A 36 37.00 1.91 -26.27
N GLU A 37 35.72 1.56 -26.05
CA GLU A 37 35.07 0.37 -26.59
C GLU A 37 34.33 0.63 -27.91
N GLY A 38 34.42 1.85 -28.47
CA GLY A 38 33.76 2.22 -29.73
C GLY A 38 32.23 2.38 -29.63
N LEU A 39 31.66 2.41 -28.43
CA LEU A 39 30.22 2.52 -28.22
C LEU A 39 29.78 3.98 -28.37
N ARG A 40 28.89 4.24 -29.34
CA ARG A 40 28.36 5.58 -29.66
C ARG A 40 26.90 5.77 -29.26
N ASN A 41 26.25 4.71 -28.81
CA ASN A 41 24.82 4.65 -28.52
C ASN A 41 24.49 4.87 -27.04
N ILE A 42 25.40 5.46 -26.27
CA ILE A 42 25.20 5.79 -24.85
C ILE A 42 25.07 7.31 -24.71
N GLU A 43 23.95 7.76 -24.16
CA GLU A 43 23.73 9.16 -23.81
C GLU A 43 23.74 9.38 -22.31
N ARG A 44 24.48 10.39 -21.90
CA ARG A 44 24.59 10.83 -20.51
C ARG A 44 23.41 11.73 -20.14
N ILE A 45 22.84 11.50 -18.96
CA ILE A 45 21.86 12.40 -18.32
C ILE A 45 22.35 12.76 -16.92
N ASP A 46 22.72 14.02 -16.73
CA ASP A 46 23.06 14.55 -15.40
C ASP A 46 21.80 14.91 -14.60
N THR A 47 21.72 14.45 -13.35
CA THR A 47 20.68 14.84 -12.39
C THR A 47 21.29 15.41 -11.09
N SER A 48 20.54 16.26 -10.39
CA SER A 48 20.81 16.66 -9.00
C SER A 48 20.32 15.62 -7.98
N GLY A 49 19.68 14.55 -8.43
CA GLY A 49 18.91 13.62 -7.59
C GLY A 49 17.41 13.93 -7.57
N GLU A 50 16.96 14.93 -8.33
CA GLU A 50 15.53 15.20 -8.51
C GLU A 50 14.84 14.04 -9.26
N PRO A 51 13.56 13.72 -8.92
CA PRO A 51 12.84 12.61 -9.54
C PRO A 51 12.62 12.80 -11.05
N ARG A 52 12.54 14.06 -11.52
CA ARG A 52 12.18 14.38 -12.90
C ARG A 52 13.28 13.92 -13.86
N ILE A 53 12.97 12.90 -14.68
CA ILE A 53 13.88 12.41 -15.71
C ILE A 53 13.72 13.27 -16.97
N LYS A 54 14.84 13.77 -17.52
CA LYS A 54 14.86 14.63 -18.73
C LYS A 54 14.64 13.83 -20.02
N LEU A 55 13.58 13.05 -20.06
CA LEU A 55 13.12 12.26 -21.20
C LEU A 55 11.62 12.52 -21.44
N ALA A 56 11.20 12.35 -22.68
CA ALA A 56 9.80 12.47 -23.07
C ALA A 56 8.95 11.36 -22.44
N ASP A 57 7.65 11.61 -22.34
CA ASP A 57 6.68 10.62 -21.89
C ASP A 57 6.63 9.45 -22.89
N ASP A 58 6.38 8.24 -22.39
CA ASP A 58 6.24 7.01 -23.18
C ASP A 58 7.37 6.85 -24.25
N SER A 59 8.62 7.11 -23.86
CA SER A 59 9.80 7.12 -24.75
C SER A 59 10.80 5.99 -24.52
N VAL A 60 10.68 5.24 -23.41
CA VAL A 60 11.66 4.24 -22.98
C VAL A 60 11.06 2.83 -22.99
N ASP A 61 11.67 1.89 -23.71
CA ASP A 61 11.20 0.50 -23.81
C ASP A 61 11.63 -0.37 -22.60
N VAL A 62 12.79 -0.08 -22.00
CA VAL A 62 13.38 -0.84 -20.89
C VAL A 62 13.99 0.10 -19.86
N VAL A 63 13.68 -0.12 -18.57
CA VAL A 63 14.25 0.63 -17.44
C VAL A 63 14.98 -0.34 -16.52
N LEU A 64 16.23 -0.03 -16.19
CA LEU A 64 17.05 -0.79 -15.23
C LEU A 64 17.21 0.00 -13.94
N LEU A 65 16.73 -0.56 -12.82
CA LEU A 65 16.87 0.01 -11.47
C LEU A 65 17.71 -0.94 -10.62
N PHE A 66 19.03 -0.95 -10.84
CA PHE A 66 19.94 -1.90 -10.21
C PHE A 66 20.76 -1.23 -9.12
N ASP A 67 20.59 -1.67 -7.87
CA ASP A 67 21.22 -1.10 -6.67
C ASP A 67 20.96 0.40 -6.47
N VAL A 68 19.82 0.87 -6.99
CA VAL A 68 19.36 2.26 -6.83
C VAL A 68 18.19 2.37 -5.86
N PHE A 69 17.42 1.30 -5.64
CA PHE A 69 16.17 1.30 -4.87
C PHE A 69 16.36 1.24 -3.34
N HIS A 70 17.60 1.36 -2.88
CA HIS A 70 18.01 1.20 -1.48
C HIS A 70 17.53 2.35 -0.57
N SER A 71 17.13 2.03 0.66
CA SER A 71 16.62 2.98 1.66
C SER A 71 17.59 4.12 1.98
N TYR A 72 18.89 3.84 1.96
CA TYR A 72 19.96 4.82 2.12
C TYR A 72 19.85 6.02 1.17
N TYR A 73 19.39 5.82 -0.07
CA TYR A 73 19.24 6.90 -1.05
C TYR A 73 17.88 7.62 -0.98
N PHE A 74 16.91 7.00 -0.31
CA PHE A 74 15.53 7.45 -0.24
C PHE A 74 15.07 7.55 1.22
N THR A 75 15.51 8.60 1.90
CA THR A 75 15.24 8.83 3.32
C THR A 75 13.89 9.49 3.58
N GLY A 76 13.30 10.16 2.59
CA GLY A 76 12.00 10.83 2.72
C GLY A 76 10.82 9.89 2.44
N VAL A 77 9.75 10.08 3.20
CA VAL A 77 8.47 9.38 2.97
C VAL A 77 7.99 9.69 1.55
N GLY A 78 7.86 8.66 0.72
CA GLY A 78 7.36 8.77 -0.65
C GLY A 78 8.40 9.12 -1.72
N ASP A 79 9.70 9.20 -1.42
CA ASP A 79 10.69 9.54 -2.45
C ASP A 79 10.85 8.43 -3.51
N ARG A 80 10.85 7.16 -3.09
CA ARG A 80 10.78 6.02 -4.02
C ARG A 80 9.54 6.08 -4.90
N ARG A 81 8.41 6.52 -4.34
CA ARG A 81 7.18 6.69 -5.09
C ARG A 81 7.32 7.74 -6.21
N LYS A 82 7.97 8.87 -5.93
CA LYS A 82 8.23 9.90 -6.95
C LYS A 82 9.10 9.38 -8.08
N LEU A 83 10.15 8.60 -7.77
CA LEU A 83 10.96 7.92 -8.80
C LEU A 83 10.07 7.00 -9.65
N LEU A 84 9.26 6.15 -9.01
CA LEU A 84 8.39 5.23 -9.72
C LEU A 84 7.36 5.94 -10.60
N ASP A 85 6.76 7.04 -10.13
CA ASP A 85 5.82 7.83 -10.94
C ASP A 85 6.51 8.45 -12.18
N GLU A 86 7.78 8.84 -12.07
CA GLU A 86 8.58 9.30 -13.19
C GLU A 86 9.00 8.17 -14.14
N VAL A 87 9.30 6.98 -13.61
CA VAL A 87 9.49 5.76 -14.41
C VAL A 87 8.22 5.42 -15.19
N VAL A 88 7.04 5.50 -14.55
CA VAL A 88 5.74 5.32 -15.22
C VAL A 88 5.55 6.31 -16.37
N ARG A 89 5.96 7.57 -16.17
CA ARG A 89 5.83 8.62 -17.18
C ARG A 89 6.68 8.34 -18.41
N VAL A 90 7.97 8.02 -18.23
CA VAL A 90 8.90 7.84 -19.36
C VAL A 90 8.80 6.47 -20.02
N ALA A 91 8.39 5.44 -19.29
CA ALA A 91 8.31 4.07 -19.82
C ALA A 91 7.16 3.95 -20.82
N ARG A 92 7.38 3.31 -21.97
CA ARG A 92 6.33 2.99 -22.96
C ARG A 92 5.29 2.02 -22.41
N PRO A 93 4.09 1.94 -23.00
CA PRO A 93 3.17 0.84 -22.72
C PRO A 93 3.87 -0.51 -22.85
N ASP A 94 3.67 -1.40 -21.87
CA ASP A 94 4.30 -2.73 -21.81
C ASP A 94 5.84 -2.75 -21.70
N ALA A 95 6.46 -1.61 -21.39
CA ALA A 95 7.89 -1.51 -21.11
C ALA A 95 8.31 -2.45 -19.97
N LEU A 96 9.54 -2.99 -20.10
CA LEU A 96 10.18 -3.83 -19.08
C LEU A 96 10.86 -2.95 -18.03
N ILE A 97 10.53 -3.18 -16.76
CA ILE A 97 11.18 -2.55 -15.62
C ILE A 97 11.89 -3.66 -14.86
N SER A 98 13.21 -3.72 -15.00
CA SER A 98 14.05 -4.72 -14.35
C SER A 98 14.71 -4.09 -13.12
N VAL A 99 14.49 -4.68 -11.95
CA VAL A 99 14.92 -4.12 -10.67
C VAL A 99 15.76 -5.13 -9.91
N TRP A 100 16.94 -4.68 -9.48
CA TRP A 100 17.71 -5.39 -8.46
C TRP A 100 17.70 -4.51 -7.20
N PRO A 101 16.80 -4.81 -6.24
CA PRO A 101 16.53 -3.90 -5.13
C PRO A 101 17.60 -3.91 -4.04
N LYS A 102 18.41 -4.98 -3.96
CA LYS A 102 19.49 -5.23 -3.00
C LYS A 102 19.10 -4.92 -1.54
N HIS A 103 18.79 -5.96 -0.75
CA HIS A 103 18.36 -5.86 0.67
C HIS A 103 16.95 -5.30 0.89
N MET A 104 16.15 -5.18 -0.18
CA MET A 104 14.78 -4.63 -0.13
C MET A 104 13.81 -5.45 -0.99
N GLU A 105 14.06 -6.74 -1.17
CA GLU A 105 13.35 -7.59 -2.12
C GLU A 105 11.82 -7.60 -1.90
N SER A 106 11.37 -7.71 -0.64
CA SER A 106 9.94 -7.68 -0.29
C SER A 106 9.31 -6.30 -0.50
N ASP A 107 9.96 -5.25 0.02
CA ASP A 107 9.40 -3.89 0.04
C ASP A 107 9.36 -3.28 -1.37
N ALA A 108 10.40 -3.55 -2.18
CA ALA A 108 10.50 -3.04 -3.53
C ALA A 108 9.41 -3.64 -4.43
N ARG A 109 9.11 -4.94 -4.29
CA ARG A 109 8.07 -5.60 -5.06
C ARG A 109 6.72 -4.91 -4.89
N ASP A 110 6.31 -4.71 -3.64
CA ASP A 110 5.03 -4.11 -3.33
C ASP A 110 4.94 -2.66 -3.81
N GLU A 111 6.00 -1.86 -3.61
CA GLU A 111 6.04 -0.48 -4.07
C GLU A 111 5.91 -0.35 -5.59
N ILE A 112 6.60 -1.22 -6.34
CA ILE A 112 6.60 -1.24 -7.80
C ILE A 112 5.23 -1.70 -8.32
N GLU A 113 4.64 -2.76 -7.76
CA GLU A 113 3.30 -3.21 -8.14
C GLU A 113 2.22 -2.14 -7.89
N ASN A 114 2.40 -1.37 -6.82
CA ASN A 114 1.56 -0.23 -6.46
C ASN A 114 1.72 0.97 -7.42
N ALA A 115 2.80 1.03 -8.18
CA ALA A 115 3.13 2.11 -9.12
C ALA A 115 2.80 1.77 -10.58
N ASN A 116 1.73 1.02 -10.83
CA ASN A 116 1.27 0.65 -12.17
C ASN A 116 2.18 -0.34 -12.92
N PHE A 117 2.93 -1.15 -12.20
CA PHE A 117 3.65 -2.29 -12.76
C PHE A 117 3.04 -3.60 -12.28
N TYR A 118 3.26 -4.69 -13.00
CA TYR A 118 2.96 -6.05 -12.56
C TYR A 118 4.19 -6.93 -12.72
N LEU A 119 4.45 -7.81 -11.76
CA LEU A 119 5.59 -8.72 -11.83
C LEU A 119 5.35 -9.73 -12.97
N GLU A 120 6.30 -9.81 -13.90
CA GLU A 120 6.30 -10.76 -15.00
C GLU A 120 7.15 -11.99 -14.67
N SER A 121 8.35 -11.78 -14.11
CA SER A 121 9.27 -12.87 -13.81
C SER A 121 10.28 -12.48 -12.73
N GLU A 122 10.89 -13.48 -12.12
CA GLU A 122 11.98 -13.31 -11.16
C GLU A 122 13.17 -14.17 -11.60
N HIS A 123 14.37 -13.62 -11.49
CA HIS A 123 15.60 -14.33 -11.81
C HIS A 123 16.57 -14.26 -10.64
N SER A 124 16.90 -15.42 -10.09
CA SER A 124 17.96 -15.56 -9.10
C SER A 124 19.25 -15.97 -9.79
N GLY A 125 20.35 -15.30 -9.48
CA GLY A 125 21.62 -15.56 -10.14
C GLY A 125 22.80 -14.92 -9.42
N THR A 126 23.97 -15.07 -10.04
CA THR A 126 25.16 -14.34 -9.62
C THR A 126 25.21 -13.02 -10.40
N LEU A 127 25.19 -11.91 -9.68
CA LEU A 127 25.20 -10.55 -10.20
C LEU A 127 26.56 -9.89 -9.94
N ILE A 128 26.94 -8.96 -10.82
CA ILE A 128 28.18 -8.20 -10.70
C ILE A 128 27.90 -6.92 -9.91
N HIS A 129 28.32 -6.87 -8.65
CA HIS A 129 28.25 -5.68 -7.81
C HIS A 129 29.38 -4.68 -8.14
N GLU A 130 29.35 -3.50 -7.52
CA GLU A 130 30.41 -2.50 -7.69
C GLU A 130 31.80 -3.09 -7.41
N ASN A 131 32.79 -2.65 -8.18
CA ASN A 131 34.18 -3.16 -8.18
C ASN A 131 34.38 -4.58 -8.73
N GLY A 132 33.36 -5.21 -9.31
CA GLY A 132 33.50 -6.52 -9.98
C GLY A 132 33.30 -7.72 -9.07
N TYR A 133 32.86 -7.50 -7.84
CA TYR A 133 32.49 -8.59 -6.93
C TYR A 133 31.25 -9.33 -7.43
N LEU A 134 31.26 -10.64 -7.26
CA LEU A 134 30.16 -11.52 -7.62
C LEU A 134 29.31 -11.79 -6.38
N GLU A 135 28.04 -11.45 -6.44
CA GLU A 135 27.10 -11.64 -5.33
C GLU A 135 25.88 -12.42 -5.80
N LYS A 136 25.31 -13.26 -4.94
CA LYS A 136 23.99 -13.83 -5.21
C LYS A 136 22.96 -12.73 -5.05
N GLY A 137 22.07 -12.58 -6.02
CA GLY A 137 20.98 -11.62 -5.96
C GLY A 137 19.78 -12.07 -6.77
N GLN A 138 18.68 -11.37 -6.54
CA GLN A 138 17.41 -11.58 -7.21
C GLN A 138 17.06 -10.33 -8.02
N VAL A 139 16.78 -10.54 -9.30
CA VAL A 139 16.27 -9.52 -10.22
C VAL A 139 14.78 -9.75 -10.41
N LEU A 140 14.00 -8.70 -10.17
CA LEU A 140 12.55 -8.69 -10.35
C LEU A 140 12.24 -7.96 -11.66
N ASN A 141 11.56 -8.65 -12.58
CA ASN A 141 11.17 -8.10 -13.86
C ASN A 141 9.68 -7.79 -13.85
N PHE A 142 9.34 -6.53 -14.09
CA PHE A 142 7.97 -6.05 -14.16
C PHE A 142 7.64 -5.52 -15.54
N ARG A 143 6.35 -5.48 -15.83
CA ARG A 143 5.78 -4.83 -17.01
C ARG A 143 4.91 -3.65 -16.61
N LYS A 144 4.97 -2.57 -17.39
CA LYS A 144 4.01 -1.46 -17.23
C LYS A 144 2.61 -1.98 -17.54
N LYS A 145 1.69 -1.87 -16.57
CA LYS A 145 0.29 -2.23 -16.76
C LYS A 145 -0.24 -1.48 -17.99
N PRO A 146 -0.97 -2.15 -18.91
CA PRO A 146 -1.56 -1.48 -20.05
C PRO A 146 -2.34 -0.27 -19.56
N ARG A 147 -2.09 0.90 -20.16
CA ARG A 147 -3.01 2.03 -19.97
C ARG A 147 -4.38 1.50 -20.37
N ALA A 148 -5.33 1.44 -19.42
CA ALA A 148 -6.70 1.14 -19.76
C ALA A 148 -7.07 2.08 -20.92
N LYS A 149 -7.55 1.55 -22.05
CA LYS A 149 -8.11 2.37 -23.11
C LYS A 149 -9.33 3.05 -22.52
N ASN A 150 -9.13 4.20 -21.89
CA ASN A 150 -10.09 5.24 -21.55
C ASN A 150 -9.30 6.39 -20.89
N VAL A 151 -9.39 7.54 -21.55
CA VAL A 151 -9.41 8.92 -21.02
C VAL A 151 -8.96 9.08 -19.57
N GLU A 152 -8.06 10.03 -19.33
CA GLU A 152 -7.80 10.67 -18.04
C GLU A 152 -8.97 10.56 -17.06
N ASN A 153 -8.95 9.52 -16.23
CA ASN A 153 -9.73 9.42 -15.02
C ASN A 153 -8.92 8.50 -14.11
N ARG A 154 -7.87 9.08 -13.51
CA ARG A 154 -7.46 8.58 -12.19
C ARG A 154 -8.73 8.60 -11.36
N ALA A 155 -9.15 7.44 -10.87
CA ALA A 155 -10.35 7.36 -10.05
C ALA A 155 -10.14 8.30 -8.85
N SER A 156 -10.91 9.38 -8.81
CA SER A 156 -10.76 10.46 -7.83
C SER A 156 -11.91 10.40 -6.83
N PHE A 157 -11.57 10.70 -5.59
CA PHE A 157 -12.47 10.81 -4.47
C PHE A 157 -12.85 12.28 -4.19
N GLN A 158 -12.51 13.24 -5.05
CA GLN A 158 -12.80 14.67 -4.84
C GLN A 158 -14.27 15.03 -4.70
N ASP A 159 -15.19 14.17 -5.13
CA ASP A 159 -16.63 14.34 -4.90
C ASP A 159 -17.17 13.42 -3.79
N TYR A 160 -16.26 12.87 -2.98
CA TYR A 160 -16.55 11.94 -1.90
C TYR A 160 -16.10 12.47 -0.54
N ALA A 161 -16.86 12.08 0.49
CA ALA A 161 -16.44 12.09 1.87
C ALA A 161 -16.35 10.64 2.38
N ILE A 162 -15.43 10.38 3.29
CA ILE A 162 -15.21 9.05 3.88
C ILE A 162 -15.63 9.10 5.35
N VAL A 163 -16.40 8.10 5.79
CA VAL A 163 -16.73 7.89 7.21
C VAL A 163 -16.20 6.52 7.63
N ALA A 164 -15.29 6.48 8.60
CA ALA A 164 -14.58 5.26 8.96
C ALA A 164 -14.51 5.02 10.48
N CYS A 165 -14.26 3.78 10.89
CA CYS A 165 -13.85 3.49 12.26
C CYS A 165 -12.46 4.08 12.52
N GLY A 166 -12.26 4.70 13.69
CA GLY A 166 -10.96 5.26 14.07
C GLY A 166 -9.82 4.24 14.13
N THR A 167 -10.10 2.93 14.21
CA THR A 167 -9.08 1.88 14.16
C THR A 167 -8.37 1.77 12.81
N LEU A 168 -8.93 2.33 11.72
CA LEU A 168 -8.31 2.39 10.40
C LEU A 168 -7.79 3.78 10.02
N ASN A 169 -7.68 4.69 10.99
CA ASN A 169 -7.24 6.04 10.68
C ASN A 169 -5.78 6.08 10.19
N LEU A 170 -4.94 5.14 10.60
CA LEU A 170 -3.53 5.11 10.22
C LEU A 170 -3.40 4.77 8.73
N GLU A 171 -4.12 3.74 8.29
CA GLU A 171 -4.14 3.27 6.91
C GLU A 171 -4.81 4.27 5.98
N LEU A 172 -5.96 4.83 6.38
CA LEU A 172 -6.68 5.81 5.57
C LEU A 172 -5.95 7.16 5.47
N ASN A 173 -5.31 7.62 6.55
CA ASN A 173 -4.48 8.82 6.49
C ASN A 173 -3.22 8.57 5.63
N TYR A 174 -2.60 7.40 5.70
CA TYR A 174 -1.49 7.06 4.81
C TYR A 174 -1.92 7.07 3.33
N LEU A 175 -3.11 6.55 2.99
CA LEU A 175 -3.66 6.63 1.64
C LEU A 175 -3.92 8.08 1.18
N ARG A 176 -4.33 8.95 2.11
CA ARG A 176 -4.50 10.38 1.82
C ARG A 176 -3.16 11.07 1.60
N ASP A 177 -2.20 10.85 2.50
CA ASP A 177 -0.91 11.53 2.50
C ASP A 177 -0.03 11.04 1.32
N SER A 178 -0.23 9.80 0.85
CA SER A 178 0.36 9.27 -0.39
C SER A 178 -0.32 9.75 -1.68
N GLY A 179 -1.40 10.55 -1.57
CA GLY A 179 -2.12 11.12 -2.71
C GLY A 179 -3.07 10.16 -3.43
N PHE A 180 -3.30 8.96 -2.89
CA PHE A 180 -4.28 8.01 -3.44
C PHE A 180 -5.72 8.39 -3.08
N LEU A 181 -5.96 8.81 -1.84
CA LEU A 181 -7.28 9.16 -1.32
C LEU A 181 -7.43 10.69 -1.22
N ASP A 182 -7.86 11.32 -2.31
CA ASP A 182 -8.10 12.77 -2.43
C ASP A 182 -9.52 13.19 -2.05
N ALA A 183 -10.12 12.50 -1.06
CA ALA A 183 -11.46 12.79 -0.57
C ALA A 183 -11.56 14.18 0.09
N ARG A 184 -12.68 14.89 -0.10
CA ARG A 184 -12.90 16.24 0.51
C ARG A 184 -12.79 16.22 2.02
N LYS A 185 -13.24 15.13 2.63
CA LYS A 185 -13.17 14.92 4.06
C LYS A 185 -13.08 13.44 4.40
N VAL A 186 -12.24 13.11 5.37
CA VAL A 186 -12.23 11.82 6.04
C VAL A 186 -12.61 12.04 7.51
N LEU A 187 -13.67 11.39 7.95
CA LEU A 187 -14.26 11.51 9.28
C LEU A 187 -14.18 10.18 9.99
N TYR A 188 -13.87 10.23 11.29
CA TYR A 188 -13.69 9.03 12.10
C TYR A 188 -14.67 9.00 13.27
N THR A 189 -15.22 7.83 13.55
CA THR A 189 -15.79 7.53 14.87
C THR A 189 -14.69 7.17 15.86
N LYS A 190 -15.01 7.17 17.15
CA LYS A 190 -14.07 6.74 18.19
C LYS A 190 -13.69 5.27 17.95
N PRO A 191 -12.38 4.90 18.02
CA PRO A 191 -11.96 3.50 17.89
C PRO A 191 -12.70 2.59 18.89
N GLY A 192 -12.97 1.34 18.49
CA GLY A 192 -13.47 0.32 19.41
C GLY A 192 -14.96 0.32 19.73
N ARG A 193 -15.76 1.27 19.23
CA ARG A 193 -17.18 1.41 19.66
C ARG A 193 -18.10 0.24 19.29
N HIS A 194 -17.63 -0.81 18.61
CA HIS A 194 -18.43 -2.01 18.38
C HIS A 194 -18.81 -2.72 19.69
N GLU A 195 -18.05 -2.50 20.77
CA GLU A 195 -18.39 -2.97 22.13
C GLU A 195 -19.57 -2.19 22.75
N VAL A 196 -19.87 -0.98 22.25
CA VAL A 196 -20.96 -0.12 22.73
C VAL A 196 -21.86 0.29 21.54
N PRO A 197 -22.73 -0.62 21.05
CA PRO A 197 -23.49 -0.43 19.80
C PRO A 197 -24.28 0.88 19.75
N ARG A 198 -24.93 1.28 20.85
CA ARG A 198 -25.71 2.54 20.91
C ARG A 198 -24.85 3.78 20.68
N GLU A 199 -23.65 3.83 21.25
CA GLU A 199 -22.71 4.92 20.98
C GLU A 199 -22.19 4.88 19.55
N LEU A 200 -21.85 3.69 19.04
CA LEU A 200 -21.38 3.54 17.67
C LEU A 200 -22.41 4.06 16.65
N GLU A 201 -23.67 3.69 16.81
CA GLU A 201 -24.75 4.13 15.93
C GLU A 201 -24.92 5.66 15.97
N SER A 202 -25.00 6.23 17.18
CA SER A 202 -25.10 7.68 17.35
C SER A 202 -23.92 8.41 16.69
N GLN A 203 -22.70 7.91 16.87
CA GLN A 203 -21.52 8.49 16.24
C GLN A 203 -21.51 8.31 14.73
N LEU A 204 -21.90 7.15 14.20
CA LEU A 204 -21.95 6.89 12.77
C LEU A 204 -22.95 7.83 12.09
N ILE A 205 -24.17 7.94 12.63
CA ILE A 205 -25.19 8.87 12.15
C ILE A 205 -24.65 10.31 12.16
N ARG A 206 -24.03 10.74 13.26
CA ARG A 206 -23.43 12.07 13.38
C ARG A 206 -22.33 12.32 12.34
N GLN A 207 -21.46 11.35 12.10
CA GLN A 207 -20.38 11.49 11.12
C GLN A 207 -20.92 11.48 9.68
N ILE A 208 -21.93 10.67 9.36
CA ILE A 208 -22.62 10.72 8.07
C ILE A 208 -23.30 12.09 7.88
N GLY A 209 -24.02 12.59 8.89
CA GLY A 209 -24.62 13.93 8.87
C GLY A 209 -23.60 15.05 8.66
N THR A 210 -22.38 14.88 9.17
CA THR A 210 -21.27 15.81 8.94
C THR A 210 -20.70 15.65 7.53
N ALA A 211 -20.53 14.42 7.04
CA ALA A 211 -20.03 14.10 5.70
C ALA A 211 -20.89 14.70 4.60
N LYS A 212 -22.23 14.67 4.75
CA LYS A 212 -23.22 15.28 3.84
C LYS A 212 -22.95 16.75 3.55
N LYS A 213 -22.36 17.49 4.49
CA LYS A 213 -22.01 18.90 4.33
C LYS A 213 -20.80 19.13 3.42
N TYR A 214 -19.98 18.11 3.22
CA TYR A 214 -18.73 18.20 2.45
C TYR A 214 -18.86 17.66 1.04
N ALA A 215 -19.61 16.56 0.86
CA ALA A 215 -19.70 15.87 -0.42
C ALA A 215 -21.07 15.17 -0.60
N PRO A 216 -21.58 15.09 -1.84
CA PRO A 216 -22.81 14.37 -2.16
C PRO A 216 -22.62 12.85 -2.16
N ASN A 217 -21.39 12.35 -2.34
CA ASN A 217 -21.09 10.93 -2.26
C ASN A 217 -20.36 10.62 -0.95
N ILE A 218 -20.79 9.58 -0.24
CA ILE A 218 -20.21 9.17 1.04
C ILE A 218 -19.85 7.69 0.98
N ILE A 219 -18.60 7.35 1.29
CA ILE A 219 -18.16 5.96 1.44
C ILE A 219 -17.97 5.66 2.93
N VAL A 220 -18.69 4.66 3.40
CA VAL A 220 -18.60 4.16 4.77
C VAL A 220 -17.62 2.98 4.82
N VAL A 221 -16.58 3.10 5.64
CA VAL A 221 -15.52 2.12 5.82
C VAL A 221 -15.78 1.33 7.10
N TYR A 222 -16.73 0.40 7.00
CA TYR A 222 -17.17 -0.48 8.10
C TYR A 222 -17.41 -1.91 7.61
N GLY A 223 -17.11 -2.88 8.48
CA GLY A 223 -17.42 -4.29 8.24
C GLY A 223 -18.89 -4.57 8.51
N GLY A 224 -19.50 -5.47 7.75
CA GLY A 224 -20.93 -5.72 7.81
C GLY A 224 -21.42 -6.61 8.95
N LYS A 225 -20.61 -7.57 9.43
CA LYS A 225 -21.10 -8.62 10.36
C LYS A 225 -20.89 -8.32 11.85
N PHE A 226 -19.70 -7.89 12.23
CA PHE A 226 -19.32 -7.79 13.64
C PHE A 226 -18.88 -6.39 14.07
N CYS A 227 -18.82 -5.44 13.13
CA CYS A 227 -18.50 -4.06 13.52
C CYS A 227 -19.73 -3.35 14.15
N TYR A 228 -20.95 -3.90 14.07
CA TYR A 228 -22.14 -3.50 14.86
C TYR A 228 -23.02 -4.72 15.10
N VAL A 229 -23.26 -5.07 16.37
CA VAL A 229 -24.15 -6.15 16.78
C VAL A 229 -25.10 -5.59 17.84
N ASN A 230 -26.40 -5.53 17.53
CA ASN A 230 -27.41 -5.03 18.47
C ASN A 230 -28.10 -6.23 19.13
N THR A 231 -27.91 -6.37 20.44
CA THR A 231 -28.48 -7.45 21.26
C THR A 231 -29.99 -7.34 21.42
N ASP A 232 -30.53 -6.12 21.35
CA ASP A 232 -31.97 -5.85 21.46
C ASP A 232 -32.68 -6.12 20.11
N ASN A 233 -31.97 -5.95 18.99
CA ASN A 233 -32.47 -6.23 17.64
C ASN A 233 -31.36 -6.75 16.72
N LEU A 234 -31.25 -8.08 16.62
CA LEU A 234 -30.24 -8.78 15.81
C LEU A 234 -30.33 -8.50 14.30
N TYR A 235 -31.45 -7.96 13.81
CA TYR A 235 -31.62 -7.59 12.41
C TYR A 235 -31.10 -6.18 12.10
N ARG A 236 -30.86 -5.34 13.12
CA ARG A 236 -30.29 -4.00 12.92
C ARG A 236 -28.81 -4.13 12.58
N LYS A 237 -28.43 -3.70 11.39
CA LYS A 237 -27.06 -3.76 10.85
C LYS A 237 -26.55 -2.36 10.51
N ILE A 238 -25.24 -2.23 10.30
CA ILE A 238 -24.64 -1.02 9.72
C ILE A 238 -25.36 -0.62 8.42
N ASP A 239 -25.66 -1.58 7.56
CA ASP A 239 -26.35 -1.31 6.28
C ASP A 239 -27.74 -0.70 6.50
N THR A 240 -28.48 -1.14 7.52
CA THR A 240 -29.78 -0.55 7.89
C THR A 240 -29.60 0.89 8.36
N ILE A 241 -28.63 1.15 9.23
CA ILE A 241 -28.33 2.50 9.73
C ILE A 241 -27.98 3.43 8.56
N ILE A 242 -27.18 2.96 7.59
CA ILE A 242 -26.78 3.72 6.40
C ILE A 242 -28.00 4.03 5.52
N GLN A 243 -28.85 3.05 5.24
CA GLN A 243 -30.06 3.21 4.43
C GLN A 243 -31.01 4.25 5.03
N GLU A 244 -31.15 4.27 6.35
CA GLU A 244 -31.94 5.28 7.07
C GLU A 244 -31.39 6.71 6.93
N GLN A 245 -30.14 6.88 6.48
CA GLN A 245 -29.53 8.19 6.24
C GLN A 245 -29.57 8.61 4.76
N GLU A 246 -30.16 7.82 3.86
CA GLU A 246 -30.31 8.20 2.45
C GLU A 246 -31.27 9.39 2.32
N GLU A 247 -30.90 10.37 1.51
CA GLU A 247 -31.70 11.55 1.21
C GLU A 247 -31.48 11.96 -0.24
N GLU A 248 -32.41 12.73 -0.80
CA GLU A 248 -32.35 13.15 -2.20
C GLU A 248 -31.05 13.91 -2.50
N GLY A 249 -30.32 13.46 -3.53
CA GLY A 249 -29.04 14.06 -3.92
C GLY A 249 -27.81 13.57 -3.13
N ILE A 250 -27.99 12.73 -2.11
CA ILE A 250 -26.88 12.10 -1.38
C ILE A 250 -26.81 10.62 -1.70
N LYS A 251 -25.64 10.15 -2.12
CA LYS A 251 -25.33 8.75 -2.34
C LYS A 251 -24.43 8.24 -1.23
N ILE A 252 -24.90 7.26 -0.47
CA ILE A 252 -24.09 6.60 0.57
C ILE A 252 -23.83 5.17 0.15
N SER A 253 -22.57 4.74 0.18
CA SER A 253 -22.19 3.35 -0.02
C SER A 253 -21.30 2.85 1.11
N ARG A 254 -21.16 1.53 1.22
CA ARG A 254 -20.26 0.89 2.18
C ARG A 254 -19.34 -0.05 1.42
N ILE A 255 -18.08 -0.07 1.81
CA ILE A 255 -17.13 -1.05 1.27
C ILE A 255 -17.59 -2.49 1.54
N LYS A 256 -17.27 -3.40 0.62
CA LYS A 256 -17.62 -4.83 0.75
C LYS A 256 -16.64 -5.61 1.63
N ALA A 257 -16.66 -5.32 2.94
CA ALA A 257 -15.95 -6.10 3.95
C ALA A 257 -16.91 -6.74 4.96
N SER A 258 -16.63 -7.98 5.38
CA SER A 258 -17.43 -8.66 6.41
C SER A 258 -17.00 -8.25 7.83
N HIS A 259 -15.70 -8.27 8.11
CA HIS A 259 -15.09 -7.86 9.38
C HIS A 259 -14.18 -6.65 9.17
N CYS A 260 -13.82 -6.00 10.27
CA CYS A 260 -12.92 -4.86 10.26
C CYS A 260 -11.50 -5.25 9.75
N VAL A 261 -10.99 -6.45 10.11
CA VAL A 261 -9.71 -6.98 9.56
C VAL A 261 -9.79 -7.39 8.10
N ASP A 262 -10.99 -7.70 7.58
CA ASP A 262 -11.21 -8.08 6.18
C ASP A 262 -10.96 -6.93 5.20
N MET A 263 -10.75 -5.72 5.71
CA MET A 263 -10.38 -4.55 4.92
C MET A 263 -8.92 -4.57 4.52
N LEU A 264 -8.06 -5.22 5.32
CA LEU A 264 -6.63 -5.31 5.08
C LEU A 264 -6.22 -6.67 4.51
N ALA A 265 -6.74 -7.77 5.06
CA ALA A 265 -6.47 -9.13 4.55
C ALA A 265 -7.77 -9.94 4.40
N SER A 266 -7.92 -10.69 3.30
CA SER A 266 -9.11 -11.53 3.11
C SER A 266 -9.15 -12.69 4.10
N LYS A 267 -10.29 -13.40 4.19
CA LYS A 267 -10.36 -14.60 5.03
C LYS A 267 -9.35 -15.66 4.55
N GLU A 268 -9.29 -15.89 3.25
CA GLU A 268 -8.40 -16.85 2.61
C GLU A 268 -6.93 -16.46 2.81
N GLU A 269 -6.63 -15.16 2.75
CA GLU A 269 -5.29 -14.66 3.04
C GLU A 269 -4.91 -14.88 4.51
N ARG A 270 -5.82 -14.59 5.44
CA ARG A 270 -5.61 -14.84 6.87
C ARG A 270 -5.42 -16.32 7.18
N GLU A 271 -6.19 -17.22 6.55
CA GLU A 271 -6.03 -18.68 6.69
C GLU A 271 -4.64 -19.14 6.21
N ARG A 272 -4.12 -18.59 5.11
CA ARG A 272 -2.75 -18.87 4.64
C ARG A 272 -1.69 -18.36 5.63
N ILE A 273 -1.88 -17.16 6.18
CA ILE A 273 -0.93 -16.54 7.11
C ILE A 273 -0.89 -17.32 8.43
N SER A 274 -2.04 -17.72 8.98
CA SER A 274 -2.07 -18.42 10.27
C SER A 274 -1.59 -19.86 10.20
N GLN A 275 -1.57 -20.49 9.02
CA GLN A 275 -1.17 -21.90 8.85
C GLN A 275 -1.92 -22.82 9.84
N ASP A 276 -3.24 -22.68 9.88
CA ASP A 276 -4.16 -23.39 10.79
C ASP A 276 -4.00 -23.11 12.30
N LYS A 277 -3.11 -22.19 12.70
CA LYS A 277 -3.02 -21.74 14.08
C LYS A 277 -4.20 -20.83 14.45
N ASP A 278 -4.64 -20.92 15.70
CA ASP A 278 -5.63 -19.97 16.24
C ASP A 278 -4.95 -18.65 16.60
N VAL A 279 -5.16 -17.64 15.76
CA VAL A 279 -4.49 -16.34 15.82
C VAL A 279 -5.48 -15.23 16.15
N TYR A 280 -5.07 -14.35 17.06
CA TYR A 280 -5.74 -13.07 17.28
C TYR A 280 -5.30 -12.04 16.24
N TRP A 281 -6.21 -11.61 15.37
CA TRP A 281 -5.93 -10.64 14.32
C TRP A 281 -6.16 -9.21 14.81
N LEU A 282 -5.18 -8.33 14.56
CA LEU A 282 -5.31 -6.91 14.87
C LEU A 282 -4.68 -6.02 13.80
N THR A 283 -5.07 -4.74 13.79
CA THR A 283 -4.42 -3.70 12.99
C THR A 283 -3.59 -2.78 13.89
N PRO A 284 -2.63 -2.02 13.34
CA PRO A 284 -1.89 -0.99 14.08
C PRO A 284 -2.76 -0.07 14.96
N GLY A 285 -3.94 0.32 14.46
CA GLY A 285 -4.86 1.16 15.21
C GLY A 285 -5.38 0.52 16.51
N TRP A 286 -5.47 -0.80 16.59
CA TRP A 286 -5.94 -1.49 17.80
C TRP A 286 -4.92 -1.35 18.93
N MET A 287 -3.64 -1.48 18.63
CA MET A 287 -2.56 -1.23 19.60
C MET A 287 -2.47 0.26 19.95
N LYS A 288 -2.44 1.14 18.94
CA LYS A 288 -2.30 2.59 19.16
C LYS A 288 -3.44 3.18 20.00
N TYR A 289 -4.65 2.65 19.82
CA TYR A 289 -5.85 3.09 20.53
C TYR A 289 -6.35 2.04 21.53
N ARG A 290 -5.45 1.24 22.13
CA ARG A 290 -5.82 0.13 23.03
C ARG A 290 -6.81 0.54 24.13
N HIS A 291 -6.61 1.72 24.72
CA HIS A 291 -7.46 2.26 25.78
C HIS A 291 -8.88 2.63 25.33
N TYR A 292 -9.12 2.78 24.02
CA TYR A 292 -10.45 2.95 23.47
C TYR A 292 -11.04 1.65 22.94
N VAL A 293 -10.20 0.78 22.38
CA VAL A 293 -10.59 -0.53 21.82
C VAL A 293 -10.99 -1.50 22.91
N TYR A 294 -10.30 -1.47 24.04
CA TYR A 294 -10.48 -2.36 25.19
C TYR A 294 -10.80 -1.56 26.45
N GLN A 295 -11.60 -0.50 26.31
CA GLN A 295 -11.82 0.48 27.39
C GLN A 295 -12.41 -0.14 28.67
N ASP A 296 -13.20 -1.20 28.51
CA ASP A 296 -13.92 -1.88 29.60
C ASP A 296 -13.21 -3.19 30.01
N TRP A 297 -12.00 -3.43 29.50
CA TRP A 297 -11.21 -4.62 29.81
C TRP A 297 -10.20 -4.32 30.90
N ASP A 298 -10.29 -5.07 31.99
CA ASP A 298 -9.21 -5.16 32.97
C ASP A 298 -8.22 -6.29 32.61
N LYS A 299 -7.21 -6.47 33.47
CA LYS A 299 -6.22 -7.54 33.29
C LYS A 299 -6.85 -8.94 33.40
N GLY A 300 -7.91 -9.10 34.18
CA GLY A 300 -8.63 -10.38 34.31
C GLY A 300 -9.29 -10.76 33.00
N LEU A 301 -10.07 -9.85 32.41
CA LEU A 301 -10.78 -10.08 31.15
C LEU A 301 -9.83 -10.32 29.99
N ALA A 302 -8.69 -9.62 29.95
CA ALA A 302 -7.62 -9.88 28.98
C ALA A 302 -7.06 -11.31 29.12
N ASN A 303 -6.74 -11.74 30.34
CA ASN A 303 -6.24 -13.09 30.63
C ASN A 303 -7.25 -14.21 30.34
N GLU A 304 -8.54 -13.92 30.39
CA GLU A 304 -9.58 -14.89 30.02
C GLU A 304 -9.75 -15.01 28.49
N ASN A 305 -9.51 -13.93 27.76
CA ASN A 305 -9.88 -13.85 26.34
C ASN A 305 -8.73 -14.05 25.37
N PHE A 306 -7.50 -13.61 25.68
CA PHE A 306 -6.38 -13.70 24.74
C PHE A 306 -5.63 -15.04 24.78
N PRO A 307 -5.32 -15.64 25.94
CA PRO A 307 -4.49 -16.85 26.01
C PRO A 307 -5.08 -18.09 25.29
N LYS A 308 -6.38 -18.07 24.96
CA LYS A 308 -7.00 -19.12 24.12
C LYS A 308 -6.42 -19.17 22.70
N HIS A 309 -5.89 -18.05 22.19
CA HIS A 309 -5.28 -17.97 20.88
C HIS A 309 -3.86 -18.52 20.90
N THR A 310 -3.75 -19.84 20.76
CA THR A 310 -2.49 -20.60 20.86
C THR A 310 -1.43 -20.20 19.83
N GLY A 311 -1.84 -19.60 18.71
CA GLY A 311 -0.96 -19.04 17.68
C GLY A 311 -0.45 -17.64 17.97
N GLY A 312 -0.82 -17.04 19.11
CA GLY A 312 -0.50 -15.67 19.46
C GLY A 312 -1.35 -14.64 18.71
N ALA A 313 -0.86 -13.41 18.66
CA ALA A 313 -1.49 -12.31 17.94
C ALA A 313 -0.67 -11.92 16.71
N ILE A 314 -1.35 -11.74 15.57
CA ILE A 314 -0.72 -11.24 14.34
C ILE A 314 -1.26 -9.85 14.03
N MET A 315 -0.35 -8.88 13.98
CA MET A 315 -0.63 -7.52 13.53
C MET A 315 -0.48 -7.43 12.02
N LEU A 316 -1.60 -7.19 11.32
CA LEU A 316 -1.61 -6.90 9.89
C LEU A 316 -1.08 -5.48 9.64
N ASP A 317 0.24 -5.37 9.42
CA ASP A 317 0.92 -4.08 9.38
C ASP A 317 1.20 -3.60 7.95
N THR A 318 0.41 -2.62 7.53
CA THR A 318 0.43 -2.07 6.17
C THR A 318 1.29 -0.83 5.97
N ILE A 319 1.85 -0.23 7.02
CA ILE A 319 2.44 1.12 6.98
C ILE A 319 3.78 1.25 7.72
N ALA A 320 4.47 0.14 7.91
CA ALA A 320 5.69 0.08 8.70
C ALA A 320 5.49 0.48 10.17
N PHE A 321 4.30 0.26 10.75
CA PHE A 321 3.99 0.73 12.11
C PHE A 321 4.79 -0.02 13.18
N TYR A 322 4.82 -1.35 13.12
CA TYR A 322 5.50 -2.18 14.11
C TYR A 322 6.99 -1.89 14.15
N ASP A 323 7.65 -1.82 12.99
CA ASP A 323 9.10 -1.51 12.90
C ASP A 323 9.41 -0.13 13.48
N LYS A 324 8.58 0.88 13.15
CA LYS A 324 8.72 2.24 13.72
C LYS A 324 8.56 2.24 15.23
N VAL A 325 7.60 1.49 15.79
CA VAL A 325 7.44 1.42 17.25
C VAL A 325 8.59 0.63 17.86
N MET A 326 9.04 -0.46 17.25
CA MET A 326 10.17 -1.24 17.74
C MET A 326 11.48 -0.43 17.78
N GLU A 327 11.69 0.45 16.80
CA GLU A 327 12.87 1.31 16.74
C GLU A 327 12.82 2.46 17.76
N ASN A 328 11.65 3.08 17.95
CA ASN A 328 11.54 4.32 18.73
C ASN A 328 11.04 4.11 20.17
N GLU A 329 10.12 3.17 20.37
CA GLU A 329 9.35 2.96 21.61
C GLU A 329 9.01 1.46 21.81
N PRO A 330 10.01 0.55 21.82
CA PRO A 330 9.78 -0.91 21.87
C PRO A 330 8.99 -1.36 23.11
N GLU A 331 9.09 -0.61 24.21
CA GLU A 331 8.33 -0.85 25.44
C GLU A 331 6.82 -0.88 25.20
N LYS A 332 6.29 -0.15 24.21
CA LYS A 332 4.85 -0.16 23.90
C LYS A 332 4.38 -1.49 23.36
N ILE A 333 5.21 -2.17 22.56
CA ILE A 333 4.91 -3.51 22.03
C ILE A 333 4.98 -4.53 23.16
N LEU A 334 6.02 -4.45 24.00
CA LEU A 334 6.20 -5.34 25.14
C LEU A 334 5.06 -5.19 26.14
N GLU A 335 4.71 -3.97 26.56
CA GLU A 335 3.58 -3.71 27.45
C GLU A 335 2.26 -4.26 26.90
N PHE A 336 2.05 -4.12 25.59
CA PHE A 336 0.81 -4.59 24.98
C PHE A 336 0.78 -6.11 24.89
N SER A 337 1.89 -6.76 24.54
CA SER A 337 2.03 -8.21 24.54
C SER A 337 1.88 -8.80 25.95
N ASP A 338 2.50 -8.17 26.97
CA ASP A 338 2.39 -8.55 28.37
C ASP A 338 0.96 -8.41 28.90
N TRP A 339 0.26 -7.34 28.52
CA TRP A 339 -1.15 -7.15 28.87
C TRP A 339 -2.05 -8.20 28.19
N MET A 340 -1.77 -8.56 26.94
CA MET A 340 -2.49 -9.63 26.23
C MET A 340 -2.13 -11.03 26.76
N GLY A 341 -0.96 -11.22 27.37
CA GLY A 341 -0.48 -12.54 27.80
C GLY A 341 -0.15 -13.50 26.65
N ILE A 342 -0.03 -12.98 25.43
CA ILE A 342 0.34 -13.73 24.22
C ILE A 342 1.34 -12.91 23.38
N PRO A 343 2.23 -13.57 22.61
CA PRO A 343 3.19 -12.87 21.75
C PRO A 343 2.46 -12.12 20.63
N ILE A 344 3.01 -10.96 20.23
CA ILE A 344 2.53 -10.16 19.10
C ILE A 344 3.58 -10.14 18.00
N GLU A 345 3.24 -10.70 16.85
CA GLU A 345 4.09 -10.73 15.67
C GLU A 345 3.54 -9.80 14.57
N PRO A 346 4.39 -8.99 13.92
CA PRO A 346 3.97 -8.26 12.74
C PRO A 346 3.90 -9.19 11.52
N TYR A 347 2.89 -8.97 10.68
CA TYR A 347 2.84 -9.56 9.35
C TYR A 347 2.63 -8.44 8.33
N ARG A 348 3.65 -8.22 7.50
CA ARG A 348 3.66 -7.20 6.44
C ARG A 348 2.64 -7.55 5.37
N ILE A 349 1.76 -6.60 5.06
CA ILE A 349 0.79 -6.70 3.95
C ILE A 349 0.65 -5.35 3.25
N THR A 350 0.16 -5.35 2.01
CA THR A 350 -0.06 -4.11 1.26
C THR A 350 -1.43 -3.49 1.54
N LEU A 351 -1.58 -2.19 1.24
CA LEU A 351 -2.89 -1.51 1.25
C LEU A 351 -3.77 -1.84 0.03
N ASN A 352 -3.36 -2.74 -0.87
CA ASN A 352 -4.06 -2.97 -2.14
C ASN A 352 -5.51 -3.42 -1.96
N ARG A 353 -5.76 -4.26 -0.96
CA ARG A 353 -7.13 -4.70 -0.66
C ARG A 353 -8.02 -3.52 -0.26
N LEU A 354 -7.57 -2.68 0.67
CA LEU A 354 -8.30 -1.49 1.09
C LEU A 354 -8.50 -0.51 -0.07
N ARG A 355 -7.46 -0.30 -0.89
CA ARG A 355 -7.55 0.53 -2.11
C ARG A 355 -8.62 0.02 -3.06
N ASN A 356 -8.62 -1.28 -3.35
CA ASN A 356 -9.60 -1.89 -4.25
C ASN A 356 -11.03 -1.78 -3.70
N LEU A 357 -11.20 -2.03 -2.41
CA LEU A 357 -12.50 -1.85 -1.74
C LEU A 357 -13.03 -0.42 -1.86
N LEU A 358 -12.17 0.59 -1.75
CA LEU A 358 -12.54 2.00 -1.97
C LEU A 358 -12.85 2.30 -3.44
N LEU A 359 -12.03 1.79 -4.37
CA LEU A 359 -12.22 1.99 -5.81
C LEU A 359 -13.51 1.35 -6.31
N ASP A 360 -13.89 0.20 -5.77
CA ASP A 360 -15.12 -0.48 -6.14
C ASP A 360 -16.35 0.38 -5.83
N GLU A 361 -16.28 1.26 -4.83
CA GLU A 361 -17.35 2.19 -4.46
C GLU A 361 -17.51 3.39 -5.39
N ILE A 362 -16.50 3.70 -6.20
CA ILE A 362 -16.54 4.82 -7.15
C ILE A 362 -16.70 4.37 -8.61
N LYS A 363 -16.58 3.07 -8.90
CA LYS A 363 -16.80 2.51 -10.25
C LYS A 363 -18.28 2.62 -10.68
N PRO A 364 -18.57 2.98 -11.95
CA PRO A 364 -19.93 2.94 -12.48
C PRO A 364 -20.53 1.53 -12.40
N TRP A 365 -21.83 1.45 -12.09
CA TRP A 365 -22.56 0.19 -11.86
C TRP A 365 -22.41 -0.84 -12.99
N ASN A 366 -22.24 -0.39 -14.24
CA ASN A 366 -22.06 -1.24 -15.44
C ASN A 366 -20.76 -2.06 -15.46
N VAL A 367 -19.73 -1.68 -14.70
CA VAL A 367 -18.44 -2.42 -14.63
C VAL A 367 -18.47 -3.52 -13.56
N ARG A 368 -19.31 -3.37 -12.51
CA ARG A 368 -19.38 -4.31 -11.38
C ARG A 368 -19.86 -5.71 -11.79
N LYS A 369 -20.77 -5.83 -12.79
CA LYS A 369 -21.32 -7.12 -13.24
C LYS A 369 -20.32 -8.02 -13.97
N LEU A 370 -19.30 -7.45 -14.60
CA LEU A 370 -18.30 -8.19 -15.39
C LEU A 370 -17.25 -8.90 -14.51
N GLN A 371 -17.13 -8.52 -13.24
CA GLN A 371 -16.20 -9.16 -12.29
C GLN A 371 -16.85 -10.30 -11.49
N ASP A 372 -18.17 -10.28 -11.30
CA ASP A 372 -18.90 -11.36 -10.61
C ASP A 372 -19.28 -12.54 -11.54
N THR A 373 -18.82 -12.53 -12.79
CA THR A 373 -19.13 -13.56 -13.81
C THR A 373 -17.89 -14.21 -14.44
N LYS A 374 -16.73 -14.11 -13.79
CA LYS A 374 -15.51 -14.86 -14.20
C LYS A 374 -14.98 -15.73 -13.08
#